data_AF-A0A931SFT9-F1
#
_entry.id   AF-A0A931SFT9-F1
#
_cell.length_a   1.000
_cell.length_b   1.000
_cell.length_c   1.000
_cell.angle_alpha   90.00
_cell.angle_beta   90.00
_cell.angle_gamma   90.00
#
_symmetry.space_group_name_H-M   'P 1'
#
loop_
_entity.id
_entity.type
_entity.pdbx_description
1 polymer ?
#
loop_
_entity_poly.entity_id
_entity_poly.type
_entity_poly.pdbx_seq_one_letter_code
_entity_poly.pdbx_strand_id
1 'polypeptide(L)'
;MKKLFLALAALGVFVAGVALAANANDIVFPVQELGGCKNEQACKTYCDKPDNMAPCVAFAKVHNLMSQQEIKRAEALLSSLDAGGPGGCTSKESCETFCNDVTNIEACIGFAEKHGLMDENELKESKQVIRALKKGAKLPGGCTSKESCETYCQDPDNVEEFRQNIDAYVGAARTALPGSKKIPGSQADGADKFPHDPSML
;
A
#
# COMPACT_ATOMS: atom_id res chain seq x y z
N MET A 1 -25.91 -46.94 54.41
CA MET A 1 -25.89 -45.54 54.91
C MET A 1 -24.60 -45.39 55.72
N LYS A 2 -23.60 -44.56 55.45
CA LYS A 2 -23.39 -43.24 54.80
C LYS A 2 -22.00 -43.31 54.12
N LYS A 3 -21.80 -42.89 52.85
CA LYS A 3 -21.44 -41.50 52.42
C LYS A 3 -20.21 -40.98 53.23
N LEU A 4 -19.15 -40.38 52.68
CA LEU A 4 -19.03 -39.60 51.45
C LEU A 4 -17.53 -39.18 51.33
N PHE A 5 -16.94 -39.36 50.15
CA PHE A 5 -16.03 -38.44 49.45
C PHE A 5 -14.71 -38.01 50.11
N LEU A 6 -13.66 -38.74 49.72
CA LEU A 6 -12.39 -38.18 49.31
C LEU A 6 -12.59 -37.09 48.24
N ALA A 7 -12.10 -35.88 48.48
CA ALA A 7 -11.54 -35.02 47.43
C ALA A 7 -10.72 -33.91 48.09
N LEU A 8 -9.39 -34.05 48.03
CA LEU A 8 -8.45 -33.00 48.36
C LEU A 8 -8.70 -31.79 47.46
N ALA A 9 -8.64 -30.62 48.08
CA ALA A 9 -8.59 -29.33 47.41
C ALA A 9 -7.44 -29.30 46.40
N ALA A 10 -7.78 -29.10 45.13
CA ALA A 10 -6.87 -28.54 44.13
C ALA A 10 -7.59 -27.35 43.52
N LEU A 11 -7.42 -26.17 44.16
CA LEU A 11 -7.71 -24.89 43.52
C LEU A 11 -6.65 -24.73 42.42
N GLY A 12 -6.91 -25.32 41.25
CA GLY A 12 -6.11 -25.12 40.06
C GLY A 12 -6.32 -23.70 39.58
N VAL A 13 -5.38 -22.80 39.91
CA VAL A 13 -5.27 -21.51 39.23
C VAL A 13 -4.86 -21.83 37.80
N PHE A 14 -5.84 -21.90 36.91
CA PHE A 14 -5.63 -22.02 35.48
C PHE A 14 -5.13 -20.65 35.00
N VAL A 15 -3.82 -20.43 35.08
CA VAL A 15 -3.18 -19.32 34.38
C VAL A 15 -3.25 -19.68 32.91
N ALA A 16 -4.34 -19.26 32.25
CA ALA A 16 -4.40 -19.26 30.80
C ALA A 16 -3.27 -18.35 30.32
N GLY A 17 -2.20 -18.95 29.81
CA GLY A 17 -1.13 -18.22 29.17
C GLY A 17 -1.72 -17.37 28.07
N VAL A 18 -1.62 -16.05 28.20
CA VAL A 18 -2.00 -15.11 27.16
C VAL A 18 -0.95 -15.26 26.06
N ALA A 19 -1.24 -16.11 25.08
CA ALA A 19 -0.48 -16.16 23.84
C ALA A 19 -0.75 -14.85 23.10
N LEU A 20 0.26 -13.98 23.06
CA LEU A 20 0.22 -12.77 22.24
C LEU A 20 0.34 -13.22 20.78
N ALA A 21 -0.75 -13.07 20.02
CA ALA A 21 -0.79 -13.27 18.58
C ALA A 21 0.29 -12.42 17.91
N ALA A 22 1.26 -13.07 17.24
CA ALA A 22 2.41 -12.38 16.67
C ALA A 22 2.17 -11.98 15.20
N ASN A 23 1.19 -12.59 14.51
CA ASN A 23 0.92 -12.38 13.08
C ASN A 23 -0.57 -12.56 12.71
N ALA A 24 -0.94 -12.23 11.48
CA ALA A 24 -2.32 -12.33 10.94
C ALA A 24 -2.98 -13.71 11.12
N ASN A 25 -2.19 -14.79 11.16
CA ASN A 25 -2.68 -16.16 11.33
C ASN A 25 -3.17 -16.45 12.76
N ASP A 26 -2.86 -15.59 13.73
CA ASP A 26 -3.19 -15.77 15.14
C ASP A 26 -4.41 -14.91 15.57
N ILE A 27 -5.07 -14.24 14.62
CA ILE A 27 -6.26 -13.44 14.90
C ILE A 27 -7.43 -14.35 15.27
N VAL A 28 -7.95 -14.20 16.49
CA VAL A 28 -9.12 -14.94 16.97
C VAL A 28 -10.39 -14.17 16.64
N PHE A 29 -11.29 -14.81 15.89
CA PHE A 29 -12.61 -14.28 15.60
C PHE A 29 -13.66 -14.77 16.62
N PRO A 30 -14.69 -13.97 16.94
CA PRO A 30 -14.90 -12.60 16.47
C PRO A 30 -13.96 -11.57 17.13
N VAL A 31 -13.48 -10.59 16.36
CA VAL A 31 -12.61 -9.51 16.88
C VAL A 31 -13.48 -8.43 17.54
N GLN A 32 -13.65 -8.54 18.85
CA GLN A 32 -14.59 -7.68 19.61
C GLN A 32 -14.23 -6.19 19.53
N GLU A 33 -12.94 -5.87 19.50
CA GLU A 33 -12.42 -4.50 19.42
C GLU A 33 -12.74 -3.81 18.08
N LEU A 34 -12.97 -4.60 17.01
CA LEU A 34 -13.35 -4.13 15.69
C LEU A 34 -14.84 -4.39 15.40
N GLY A 35 -15.69 -4.18 16.41
CA GLY A 35 -17.14 -4.34 16.28
C GLY A 35 -17.61 -5.80 16.17
N GLY A 36 -16.78 -6.76 16.60
CA GLY A 36 -17.16 -8.18 16.62
C GLY A 36 -17.17 -8.84 15.24
N CYS A 37 -16.37 -8.34 14.29
CA CYS A 37 -16.27 -8.93 12.96
C CYS A 37 -15.87 -10.41 13.03
N LYS A 38 -16.58 -11.26 12.28
CA LYS A 38 -16.55 -12.73 12.42
C LYS A 38 -15.53 -13.44 11.55
N ASN A 39 -14.90 -12.71 10.62
CA ASN A 39 -13.88 -13.19 9.70
C ASN A 39 -13.12 -12.00 9.11
N GLU A 40 -12.02 -12.27 8.41
CA GLU A 40 -11.16 -11.26 7.79
C GLU A 40 -11.94 -10.28 6.89
N GLN A 41 -12.79 -10.80 6.01
CA GLN A 41 -13.56 -9.95 5.08
C GLN A 41 -14.50 -8.99 5.83
N ALA A 42 -15.18 -9.47 6.87
CA ALA A 42 -16.04 -8.62 7.70
C ALA A 42 -15.22 -7.55 8.44
N CYS A 43 -14.00 -7.86 8.88
CA CYS A 43 -13.12 -6.87 9.49
C CYS A 43 -12.61 -5.86 8.46
N LYS A 44 -12.26 -6.28 7.24
CA LYS A 44 -11.92 -5.37 6.14
C LYS A 44 -13.06 -4.39 5.86
N THR A 45 -14.28 -4.89 5.67
CA THR A 45 -15.47 -4.04 5.47
C THR A 45 -15.74 -3.11 6.66
N TYR A 46 -15.44 -3.53 7.89
CA TYR A 46 -15.49 -2.64 9.05
C TYR A 46 -14.43 -1.53 8.93
N CYS A 47 -13.18 -1.88 8.64
CA CYS A 47 -12.05 -0.96 8.53
C CYS A 47 -12.07 -0.04 7.31
N ASP A 48 -12.78 -0.41 6.24
CA ASP A 48 -12.95 0.40 5.04
C ASP A 48 -13.79 1.67 5.29
N LYS A 49 -14.53 1.70 6.41
CA LYS A 49 -15.28 2.89 6.81
C LYS A 49 -14.32 3.92 7.43
N PRO A 50 -14.33 5.19 6.97
CA PRO A 50 -13.47 6.24 7.51
C PRO A 50 -13.51 6.36 9.04
N ASP A 51 -14.70 6.28 9.62
CA ASP A 51 -14.93 6.37 11.08
C ASP A 51 -14.28 5.24 11.88
N ASN A 52 -13.95 4.12 11.21
CA ASN A 52 -13.35 2.94 11.83
C ASN A 52 -11.85 2.81 11.55
N MET A 53 -11.24 3.74 10.80
CA MET A 53 -9.82 3.65 10.47
C MET A 53 -8.93 3.67 11.73
N ALA A 54 -9.26 4.51 12.72
CA ALA A 54 -8.49 4.62 13.95
C ALA A 54 -8.38 3.32 14.77
N PRO A 55 -9.49 2.64 15.14
CA PRO A 55 -9.40 1.35 15.84
C PRO A 55 -8.72 0.27 14.99
N CYS A 56 -8.87 0.31 13.66
CA CYS A 56 -8.20 -0.65 12.77
C CYS A 56 -6.69 -0.45 12.70
N VAL A 57 -6.20 0.79 12.64
CA VAL A 57 -4.76 1.10 12.70
C VAL A 57 -4.18 0.68 14.05
N ALA A 58 -4.90 0.95 15.15
CA ALA A 58 -4.49 0.51 16.49
C ALA A 58 -4.40 -1.02 16.60
N PHE A 59 -5.40 -1.73 16.08
CA PHE A 59 -5.42 -3.19 16.04
C PHE A 59 -4.26 -3.73 15.18
N ALA A 60 -4.07 -3.19 13.98
CA ALA A 60 -2.98 -3.58 13.09
C ALA A 60 -1.60 -3.38 13.73
N LYS A 61 -1.42 -2.30 14.50
CA LYS A 61 -0.18 -2.02 15.24
C LYS A 61 0.09 -3.06 16.34
N VAL A 62 -0.91 -3.36 17.16
CA VAL A 62 -0.78 -4.32 18.27
C VAL A 62 -0.51 -5.74 17.77
N HIS A 63 -1.14 -6.11 16.66
CA HIS A 63 -1.04 -7.45 16.07
C HIS A 63 0.00 -7.57 14.95
N ASN A 64 0.84 -6.54 14.77
CA ASN A 64 1.91 -6.50 13.76
C ASN A 64 1.41 -6.83 12.34
N LEU A 65 0.22 -6.38 11.98
CA LEU A 65 -0.41 -6.60 10.67
C LEU A 65 0.09 -5.62 9.59
N MET A 66 0.86 -4.61 10.01
CA MET A 66 1.46 -3.58 9.15
C MET A 66 2.88 -3.29 9.65
N SER A 67 3.77 -2.92 8.75
CA SER A 67 5.10 -2.45 9.13
C SER A 67 5.02 -1.15 9.93
N GLN A 68 6.05 -0.87 10.72
CA GLN A 68 6.13 0.37 11.49
C GLN A 68 6.06 1.63 10.61
N GLN A 69 6.52 1.55 9.37
CA GLN A 69 6.44 2.64 8.41
C GLN A 69 4.99 2.83 7.93
N GLU A 70 4.27 1.74 7.62
CA GLU A 70 2.86 1.80 7.24
C GLU A 70 1.97 2.29 8.40
N ILE A 71 2.25 1.86 9.64
CA ILE A 71 1.57 2.40 10.83
C ILE A 71 1.79 3.90 10.96
N LYS A 72 3.03 4.39 10.83
CA LYS A 72 3.31 5.84 10.88
C LYS A 72 2.57 6.61 9.80
N ARG A 73 2.53 6.11 8.56
CA ARG A 73 1.79 6.73 7.47
C ARG A 73 0.28 6.75 7.76
N ALA A 74 -0.27 5.67 8.28
CA ALA A 74 -1.70 5.59 8.63
C ALA A 74 -2.06 6.53 9.80
N GLU A 75 -1.23 6.59 10.85
CA GLU A 75 -1.38 7.54 11.96
C GLU A 75 -1.27 9.00 11.49
N ALA A 76 -0.34 9.29 10.57
CA ALA A 76 -0.21 10.61 9.97
C ALA A 76 -1.42 10.99 9.12
N LEU A 77 -1.97 10.05 8.34
CA LEU A 77 -3.19 10.26 7.57
C LEU A 77 -4.36 10.57 8.50
N LEU A 78 -4.59 9.76 9.53
CA LEU A 78 -5.63 9.98 10.54
C LEU A 78 -5.53 11.39 11.16
N SER A 79 -4.30 11.81 11.49
CA SER A 79 -4.04 13.13 12.09
C SER A 79 -4.20 14.30 11.11
N SER A 80 -4.22 14.03 9.80
CA SER A 80 -4.31 15.05 8.75
C SER A 80 -5.73 15.37 8.30
N LEU A 81 -6.69 14.44 8.52
CA LEU A 81 -8.06 14.59 8.04
C LEU A 81 -8.80 15.78 8.69
N ASP A 82 -8.47 16.13 9.92
CA ASP A 82 -9.05 17.30 10.62
C ASP A 82 -8.66 18.64 9.98
N ALA A 83 -7.52 18.69 9.29
CA ALA A 83 -7.06 19.89 8.60
C ALA A 83 -7.61 20.01 7.15
N GLY A 84 -8.37 19.01 6.70
CA GLY A 84 -8.74 18.83 5.31
C GLY A 84 -7.58 18.32 4.45
N GLY A 85 -7.90 17.49 3.46
CA GLY A 85 -6.95 16.95 2.50
C GLY A 85 -6.70 17.89 1.31
N PRO A 86 -5.94 17.44 0.29
CA PRO A 86 -5.66 18.23 -0.89
C PRO A 86 -6.95 18.66 -1.60
N GLY A 87 -7.01 19.91 -2.06
CA GLY A 87 -8.24 20.47 -2.65
C GLY A 87 -9.40 20.66 -1.68
N GLY A 88 -9.18 20.50 -0.36
CA GLY A 88 -10.23 20.62 0.66
C GLY A 88 -11.10 19.37 0.80
N CYS A 89 -10.67 18.22 0.28
CA CYS A 89 -11.36 16.96 0.48
C CYS A 89 -11.41 16.59 1.97
N THR A 90 -12.51 15.97 2.43
CA THR A 90 -12.72 15.65 3.86
C THR A 90 -12.98 14.17 4.12
N SER A 91 -12.90 13.35 3.08
CA SER A 91 -13.07 11.90 3.16
C SER A 91 -12.06 11.21 2.24
N LYS A 92 -11.72 9.95 2.54
CA LYS A 92 -10.85 9.14 1.70
C LYS A 92 -11.30 9.15 0.23
N GLU A 93 -12.57 8.85 -0.02
CA GLU A 93 -13.15 8.80 -1.37
C GLU A 93 -13.06 10.16 -2.09
N SER A 94 -13.36 11.26 -1.41
CA SER A 94 -13.26 12.61 -2.03
C SER A 94 -11.81 12.99 -2.31
N CYS A 95 -10.87 12.59 -1.45
CA CYS A 95 -9.44 12.82 -1.67
C CYS A 95 -8.89 11.94 -2.80
N GLU A 96 -9.29 10.68 -2.87
CA GLU A 96 -8.96 9.78 -3.97
C GLU A 96 -9.49 10.33 -5.29
N THR A 97 -10.74 10.77 -5.33
CA THR A 97 -11.33 11.41 -6.52
C THR A 97 -10.55 12.65 -6.94
N PHE A 98 -10.20 13.53 -6.00
CA PHE A 98 -9.41 14.74 -6.29
C PHE A 98 -8.02 14.38 -6.84
N CYS A 99 -7.32 13.44 -6.20
CA CYS A 99 -5.99 13.01 -6.60
C CYS A 99 -5.96 12.08 -7.81
N ASN A 100 -7.10 11.53 -8.21
CA ASN A 100 -7.22 10.71 -9.42
C ASN A 100 -7.04 11.56 -10.67
N ASP A 101 -7.20 12.88 -10.62
CA ASP A 101 -6.91 13.77 -11.75
C ASP A 101 -5.43 14.18 -11.75
N VAL A 102 -4.71 13.89 -12.85
CA VAL A 102 -3.29 14.24 -13.00
C VAL A 102 -3.03 15.75 -12.85
N THR A 103 -4.01 16.61 -13.13
CA THR A 103 -3.86 18.06 -12.95
C THR A 103 -3.72 18.47 -11.48
N ASN A 104 -4.18 17.61 -10.56
CA ASN A 104 -4.12 17.81 -9.11
C ASN A 104 -2.90 17.14 -8.46
N ILE A 105 -2.06 16.44 -9.23
CA ILE A 105 -0.96 15.62 -8.68
C ILE A 105 0.01 16.45 -7.82
N GLU A 106 0.26 17.71 -8.19
CA GLU A 106 1.15 18.58 -7.41
C GLU A 106 0.58 18.89 -6.01
N ALA A 107 -0.73 19.12 -5.92
CA ALA A 107 -1.39 19.35 -4.63
C ALA A 107 -1.36 18.07 -3.76
N CYS A 108 -1.58 16.91 -4.37
CA CYS A 108 -1.56 15.62 -3.67
C CYS A 108 -0.16 15.25 -3.17
N ILE A 109 0.89 15.43 -3.99
CA ILE A 109 2.27 15.20 -3.56
C ILE A 109 2.70 16.22 -2.51
N GLY A 110 2.29 17.49 -2.65
CA GLY A 110 2.57 18.52 -1.63
C GLY A 110 1.92 18.22 -0.28
N PHE A 111 0.69 17.71 -0.29
CA PHE A 111 0.03 17.22 0.91
C PHE A 111 0.76 16.02 1.50
N ALA A 112 1.09 15.04 0.68
CA ALA A 112 1.80 13.84 1.13
C ALA A 112 3.18 14.15 1.73
N GLU A 113 3.93 15.09 1.13
CA GLU A 113 5.19 15.60 1.67
C GLU A 113 5.00 16.27 3.03
N LYS A 114 4.05 17.21 3.12
CA LYS A 114 3.78 17.97 4.35
C LYS A 114 3.40 17.05 5.53
N HIS A 115 2.67 15.97 5.24
CA HIS A 115 2.17 15.05 6.26
C HIS A 115 3.01 13.78 6.40
N GLY A 116 4.15 13.67 5.71
CA GLY A 116 5.05 12.51 5.83
C GLY A 116 4.41 11.19 5.35
N LEU A 117 3.50 11.28 4.37
CA LEU A 117 2.79 10.12 3.81
C LEU A 117 3.64 9.36 2.77
N MET A 118 4.79 9.93 2.37
CA MET A 118 5.74 9.35 1.43
C MET A 118 7.13 9.30 2.06
N ASP A 119 7.90 8.28 1.72
CA ASP A 119 9.31 8.26 2.05
C ASP A 119 10.13 9.14 1.09
N GLU A 120 11.42 9.32 1.41
CA GLU A 120 12.30 10.21 0.65
C GLU A 120 12.47 9.78 -0.81
N ASN A 121 12.48 8.48 -1.09
CA ASN A 121 12.67 7.96 -2.44
C ASN A 121 11.38 8.13 -3.25
N GLU A 122 10.23 7.72 -2.68
CA GLU A 122 8.91 7.94 -3.28
C GLU A 122 8.70 9.43 -3.60
N LEU A 123 8.99 10.31 -2.65
CA LEU A 123 8.84 11.76 -2.82
C LEU A 123 9.76 12.30 -3.92
N LYS A 124 11.01 11.83 -3.98
CA LYS A 124 11.98 12.23 -5.01
C LYS A 124 11.50 11.82 -6.40
N GLU A 125 11.01 10.59 -6.56
CA GLU A 125 10.49 10.05 -7.82
C GLU A 125 9.23 10.80 -8.25
N SER A 126 8.25 11.01 -7.37
CA SER A 126 7.05 11.78 -7.70
C SER A 126 7.37 13.22 -8.10
N LYS A 127 8.34 13.86 -7.43
CA LYS A 127 8.83 15.18 -7.84
C LYS A 127 9.53 15.16 -9.21
N GLN A 128 10.19 14.06 -9.60
CA GLN A 128 10.74 13.92 -10.95
C GLN A 128 9.63 13.86 -12.00
N VAL A 129 8.57 13.07 -11.74
CA VAL A 129 7.40 12.99 -12.62
C VAL A 129 6.76 14.37 -12.79
N ILE A 130 6.48 15.09 -11.69
CA ILE A 130 5.92 16.46 -11.76
C ILE A 130 6.80 17.39 -12.60
N ARG A 131 8.12 17.35 -12.42
CA ARG A 131 9.06 18.17 -13.21
C ARG A 131 9.03 17.81 -14.70
N ALA A 132 8.89 16.54 -15.05
CA ALA A 132 8.79 16.10 -16.43
C ALA A 132 7.47 16.60 -17.07
N LEU A 133 6.34 16.43 -16.38
CA LEU A 133 5.02 16.88 -16.83
C LEU A 133 5.01 18.41 -17.04
N LYS A 134 5.59 19.18 -16.12
CA LYS A 134 5.75 20.65 -16.27
C LYS A 134 6.59 21.06 -17.48
N LYS A 135 7.49 20.20 -17.94
CA LYS A 135 8.28 20.40 -19.17
C LYS A 135 7.57 19.93 -20.44
N GLY A 136 6.31 19.50 -20.33
CA GLY A 136 5.50 19.02 -21.45
C GLY A 136 5.66 17.54 -21.76
N ALA A 137 6.31 16.75 -20.89
CA ALA A 137 6.25 15.30 -21.01
C ALA A 137 4.79 14.84 -20.87
N LYS A 138 4.42 13.79 -21.60
CA LYS A 138 3.11 13.16 -21.52
C LYS A 138 3.23 11.83 -20.79
N LEU A 139 2.19 11.47 -20.04
CA LEU A 139 2.08 10.12 -19.49
C LEU A 139 1.89 9.11 -20.62
N PRO A 140 2.34 7.86 -20.45
CA PRO A 140 2.10 6.77 -21.40
C PRO A 140 0.62 6.65 -21.76
N GLY A 141 0.32 6.38 -23.03
CA GLY A 141 -1.05 6.33 -23.53
C GLY A 141 -1.84 7.65 -23.43
N GLY A 142 -1.22 8.75 -22.99
CA GLY A 142 -1.89 10.03 -22.75
C GLY A 142 -2.91 9.99 -21.61
N CYS A 143 -2.78 9.04 -20.68
CA CYS A 143 -3.71 8.92 -19.56
C CYS A 143 -3.71 10.18 -18.68
N THR A 144 -4.88 10.52 -18.13
CA THR A 144 -5.07 11.71 -17.29
C THR A 144 -5.63 11.38 -15.91
N SER A 145 -5.87 10.10 -15.64
CA SER A 145 -6.32 9.61 -14.35
C SER A 145 -5.65 8.32 -13.95
N LYS A 146 -5.62 8.01 -12.64
CA LYS A 146 -5.09 6.74 -12.12
C LYS A 146 -5.72 5.55 -12.84
N GLU A 147 -7.05 5.52 -12.92
CA GLU A 147 -7.80 4.42 -13.55
C GLU A 147 -7.46 4.25 -15.04
N SER A 148 -7.36 5.36 -15.79
CA SER A 148 -6.98 5.31 -17.20
C SER A 148 -5.52 4.90 -17.39
N CYS A 149 -4.63 5.34 -16.50
CA CYS A 149 -3.23 4.92 -16.52
C CYS A 149 -3.07 3.45 -16.13
N GLU A 150 -3.80 2.95 -15.15
CA GLU A 150 -3.78 1.54 -14.73
C GLU A 150 -4.29 0.64 -15.84
N THR A 151 -5.42 1.00 -16.47
CA THR A 151 -5.96 0.28 -17.64
C THR A 151 -4.93 0.24 -18.77
N TYR A 152 -4.31 1.39 -19.07
CA TYR A 152 -3.28 1.48 -20.10
C TYR A 152 -2.07 0.58 -19.79
N CYS A 153 -1.57 0.60 -18.55
CA CYS A 153 -0.42 -0.17 -18.11
C CYS A 153 -0.68 -1.68 -17.99
N GLN A 154 -1.92 -2.08 -17.75
CA GLN A 154 -2.31 -3.49 -17.62
C GLN A 154 -2.61 -4.15 -18.97
N ASP A 155 -2.85 -3.36 -20.01
CA ASP A 155 -3.11 -3.85 -21.34
C ASP A 155 -1.81 -4.39 -21.99
N PRO A 156 -1.74 -5.71 -22.27
CA PRO A 156 -0.54 -6.31 -22.85
C PRO A 156 -0.22 -5.79 -24.27
N ASP A 157 -1.20 -5.23 -24.99
CA ASP A 157 -0.98 -4.65 -26.32
C ASP A 157 -0.21 -3.33 -26.24
N ASN A 158 -0.21 -2.66 -25.07
CA ASN A 158 0.53 -1.42 -24.83
C ASN A 158 2.02 -1.66 -24.44
N VAL A 159 2.44 -2.91 -24.29
CA VAL A 159 3.82 -3.30 -23.96
C VAL A 159 4.82 -2.83 -25.03
N GLU A 160 4.39 -2.71 -26.29
CA GLU A 160 5.24 -2.25 -27.39
C GLU A 160 5.64 -0.77 -27.24
N GLU A 161 4.77 0.10 -26.69
CA GLU A 161 5.15 1.48 -26.34
C GLU A 161 6.23 1.50 -25.26
N PHE A 162 6.14 0.58 -24.30
CA PHE A 162 7.15 0.45 -23.25
C PHE A 162 8.50 -0.02 -23.81
N ARG A 163 8.49 -0.97 -24.76
CA ARG A 163 9.70 -1.38 -25.50
C ARG A 163 10.33 -0.23 -26.25
N GLN A 164 9.55 0.59 -26.94
CA GLN A 164 10.06 1.73 -27.70
C GLN A 164 10.72 2.78 -26.80
N ASN A 165 10.15 3.03 -25.62
CA ASN A 165 10.74 3.96 -24.64
C ASN A 165 12.05 3.42 -24.04
N ILE A 166 12.14 2.11 -23.78
CA ILE A 166 13.39 1.46 -23.36
C ILE A 166 14.42 1.49 -24.49
N ASP A 167 14.05 1.18 -25.73
CA ASP A 167 14.97 1.18 -26.87
C ASP A 167 15.50 2.58 -27.19
N ALA A 168 14.68 3.62 -27.00
CA ALA A 168 15.12 5.01 -27.07
C ALA A 168 16.13 5.34 -25.96
N TYR A 169 15.89 4.89 -24.72
CA TYR A 169 16.81 5.11 -23.60
C TYR A 169 18.13 4.34 -23.75
N VAL A 170 18.06 3.06 -24.14
CA VAL A 170 19.23 2.21 -24.41
C VAL A 170 19.98 2.71 -25.64
N GLY A 171 19.28 3.17 -26.67
CA GLY A 171 19.85 3.81 -27.85
C GLY A 171 20.62 5.09 -27.49
N ALA A 172 20.03 5.96 -26.68
CA ALA A 172 20.68 7.17 -26.18
C ALA A 172 21.88 6.87 -25.27
N ALA A 173 21.80 5.85 -24.42
CA ALA A 173 22.92 5.42 -23.59
C ALA A 173 24.09 4.85 -24.43
N ARG A 174 23.78 4.10 -25.49
CA ARG A 174 24.79 3.57 -26.43
C ARG A 174 25.49 4.67 -27.23
N THR A 175 24.77 5.72 -27.61
CA THR A 175 25.36 6.87 -28.33
C THR A 175 26.14 7.80 -27.40
N ALA A 176 25.75 7.89 -26.13
CA ALA A 176 26.46 8.68 -25.11
C ALA A 176 27.75 8.01 -24.59
N LEU A 177 27.95 6.70 -24.80
CA LEU A 177 29.13 5.95 -24.37
C LEU A 177 29.81 5.23 -25.54
N PRO A 178 30.59 5.93 -26.38
CA PRO A 178 31.37 5.27 -27.42
C PRO A 178 32.43 4.36 -26.77
N GLY A 179 32.23 3.04 -26.86
CA GLY A 179 33.18 2.03 -26.39
C GLY A 179 32.71 1.09 -25.27
N SER A 180 31.45 1.15 -24.82
CA SER A 180 30.93 0.14 -23.89
C SER A 180 30.86 -1.24 -24.56
N LYS A 181 31.80 -2.13 -24.20
CA LYS A 181 31.79 -3.54 -24.63
C LYS A 181 30.41 -4.16 -24.32
N LYS A 182 29.87 -4.94 -25.26
CA LYS A 182 28.73 -5.83 -25.02
C LYS A 182 28.95 -6.54 -23.68
N ILE A 183 28.01 -6.43 -22.74
CA ILE A 183 28.01 -7.26 -21.54
C ILE A 183 27.80 -8.70 -22.02
N PRO A 184 28.80 -9.60 -21.90
CA PRO A 184 28.62 -10.99 -22.27
C PRO A 184 27.62 -11.61 -21.28
N GLY A 185 26.49 -12.12 -21.77
CA GLY A 185 25.46 -12.73 -20.94
C GLY A 185 24.14 -11.96 -20.83
N SER A 186 23.94 -10.84 -21.54
CA SER A 186 22.61 -10.24 -21.69
C SER A 186 21.79 -11.01 -22.74
N GLN A 187 21.58 -12.31 -22.50
CA GLN A 187 20.45 -13.02 -23.07
C GLN A 187 19.20 -12.46 -22.38
N ALA A 188 18.20 -12.10 -23.19
CA ALA A 188 16.91 -11.62 -22.74
C ALA A 188 16.05 -12.77 -22.19
N ASP A 189 16.64 -13.65 -21.38
CA ASP A 189 15.98 -14.82 -20.77
C ASP A 189 15.43 -14.43 -19.39
N GLY A 190 14.89 -13.21 -19.30
CA GLY A 190 14.46 -12.57 -18.06
C GLY A 190 13.02 -12.08 -18.05
N ALA A 191 12.22 -12.42 -19.07
CA ALA A 191 10.78 -12.17 -19.05
C ALA A 191 10.05 -13.00 -17.97
N ASP A 192 10.68 -14.06 -17.45
CA ASP A 192 10.07 -14.99 -16.48
C ASP A 192 10.43 -14.67 -15.01
N LYS A 193 10.95 -13.48 -14.71
CA LYS A 193 11.33 -13.08 -13.34
C LYS A 193 10.65 -11.81 -12.83
N PHE A 194 9.48 -11.47 -13.36
CA PHE A 194 8.52 -10.76 -12.51
C PHE A 194 7.84 -11.82 -11.63
N PRO A 195 7.95 -11.75 -10.30
CA PRO A 195 7.08 -12.55 -9.45
C PRO A 195 5.66 -12.10 -9.77
N HIS A 196 4.94 -12.92 -10.54
CA HIS A 196 3.49 -12.85 -10.58
C HIS A 196 3.03 -13.13 -9.15
N ASP A 197 2.59 -12.08 -8.45
CA ASP A 197 1.87 -12.20 -7.21
C ASP A 197 0.42 -12.58 -7.56
N PRO A 198 -0.02 -13.82 -7.32
CA PRO A 198 -1.38 -14.25 -7.62
C PRO A 198 -2.42 -13.67 -6.64
N SER A 199 -2.02 -12.88 -5.63
CA SER A 199 -2.96 -12.23 -4.71
C SER A 199 -3.61 -10.94 -5.25
N MET A 200 -3.30 -10.55 -6.49
CA MET A 200 -3.89 -9.41 -7.19
C MET A 200 -4.92 -9.80 -8.27
N LEU A 201 -5.46 -11.04 -8.24
CA LEU A 201 -6.59 -11.50 -9.04
C LEU A 201 -7.84 -11.75 -8.19
#